data_AF-A0A5W0HXQ4-F1
#
_entry.id   AF-A0A5W0HXQ4-F1
#
_cell.length_a   1.000
_cell.length_b   1.000
_cell.length_c   1.000
_cell.angle_alpha   90.00
_cell.angle_beta   90.00
_cell.angle_gamma   90.00
#
_symmetry.space_group_name_H-M   'P 1'
#
loop_
_entity.id
_entity.type
_entity.pdbx_description
1 polymer ?
#
loop_
_entity_poly.entity_id
_entity_poly.type
_entity_poly.pdbx_seq_one_letter_code
_entity_poly.pdbx_strand_id
1 'polypeptide(L)'
;IRLRQGLGQSKNVVMVRAMRAMGVDYAAEYLQRFGFPAQNIVHTESLALGSASFTPMQVARGYAVMANGGFLIDPYFISKIENDQGGVIFEAKPKIACPECDIPVIYGNTQKSDVLENTNVEEVAVSQEQQNSAVPMPELEQANQALVAQNGTQEYAPHVINTPLAFLIKSALNTNIFGEPGWMGTGWRAARDLKRRDIGGKTGTTNSSKDAWFSGYGPGVVTSVWIGFDDHRRDLGRTTASGAIKDQISGYEGGAKSAQPAWDAYMKAVLEGVPEQPLTPPPGIVTVNIDRSTGQLASGGNSREEYFIEGTQPTQQAVHEVGTTIIDNGETHELF
;
A
#
# COMPACT_ATOMS: atom_id res chain seq x y z
N ILE A 1 15.37 -9.01 -4.11
CA ILE A 1 14.08 -8.94 -4.85
C ILE A 1 13.62 -7.50 -4.92
N ARG A 2 12.86 -7.13 -5.96
CA ARG A 2 12.29 -5.79 -6.14
C ARG A 2 11.28 -5.46 -5.03
N LEU A 3 11.13 -4.18 -4.69
CA LEU A 3 10.17 -3.71 -3.66
C LEU A 3 8.74 -4.14 -3.96
N ARG A 4 8.29 -4.03 -5.23
CA ARG A 4 6.98 -4.50 -5.70
C ARG A 4 6.72 -5.97 -5.33
N GLN A 5 7.68 -6.85 -5.62
CA GLN A 5 7.58 -8.26 -5.28
C GLN A 5 7.60 -8.47 -3.76
N GLY A 6 8.45 -7.74 -3.04
CA GLY A 6 8.49 -7.76 -1.57
C GLY A 6 7.14 -7.43 -0.93
N LEU A 7 6.47 -6.37 -1.40
CA LEU A 7 5.14 -5.98 -0.95
C LEU A 7 4.06 -7.00 -1.35
N GLY A 8 4.08 -7.45 -2.61
CA GLY A 8 3.10 -8.41 -3.14
C GLY A 8 3.15 -9.78 -2.43
N GLN A 9 4.36 -10.27 -2.13
CA GLN A 9 4.58 -11.51 -1.38
C GLN A 9 4.62 -11.33 0.13
N SER A 10 4.45 -10.09 0.63
CA SER A 10 4.49 -9.76 2.06
C SER A 10 5.78 -10.23 2.76
N LYS A 11 6.94 -9.97 2.16
CA LYS A 11 8.24 -10.41 2.69
C LYS A 11 8.74 -9.48 3.80
N ASN A 12 8.58 -9.91 5.06
CA ASN A 12 8.99 -9.17 6.27
C ASN A 12 10.41 -8.58 6.17
N VAL A 13 11.40 -9.39 5.77
CA VAL A 13 12.81 -8.95 5.68
C VAL A 13 12.98 -7.77 4.71
N VAL A 14 12.23 -7.75 3.60
CA VAL A 14 12.31 -6.64 2.64
C VAL A 14 11.69 -5.37 3.21
N MET A 15 10.57 -5.48 3.93
CA MET A 15 9.92 -4.32 4.54
C MET A 15 10.76 -3.73 5.68
N VAL A 16 11.39 -4.56 6.50
CA VAL A 16 12.33 -4.10 7.55
C VAL A 16 13.53 -3.40 6.92
N ARG A 17 14.14 -3.96 5.86
CA ARG A 17 15.25 -3.29 5.15
C ARG A 17 14.83 -1.98 4.49
N ALA A 18 13.62 -1.91 3.93
CA ALA A 18 13.08 -0.67 3.37
C ALA A 18 12.88 0.39 4.47
N MET A 19 12.37 0.00 5.65
CA MET A 19 12.22 0.89 6.80
C MET A 19 13.57 1.40 7.32
N ARG A 20 14.58 0.53 7.41
CA ARG A 20 15.95 0.96 7.77
C ARG A 20 16.50 1.98 6.76
N ALA A 21 16.36 1.68 5.47
CA ALA A 21 16.85 2.55 4.41
C ALA A 21 16.14 3.92 4.35
N MET A 22 14.90 4.04 4.82
CA MET A 22 14.22 5.34 4.92
C MET A 22 14.49 6.06 6.26
N GLY A 23 14.74 5.31 7.34
CA GLY A 23 14.77 5.80 8.72
C GLY A 23 13.49 5.46 9.47
N VAL A 24 13.62 4.91 10.69
CA VAL A 24 12.48 4.47 11.51
C VAL A 24 11.58 5.64 11.91
N ASP A 25 12.17 6.74 12.39
CA ASP A 25 11.41 7.93 12.81
C ASP A 25 10.70 8.58 11.64
N TYR A 26 11.39 8.72 10.50
CA TYR A 26 10.78 9.16 9.26
C TYR A 26 9.55 8.32 8.89
N ALA A 27 9.66 6.99 8.96
CA ALA A 27 8.54 6.09 8.65
C ALA A 27 7.36 6.26 9.62
N ALA A 28 7.64 6.38 10.92
CA ALA A 28 6.63 6.56 11.97
C ALA A 28 5.90 7.90 11.84
N GLU A 29 6.62 8.99 11.56
CA GLU A 29 6.06 10.31 11.32
C GLU A 29 5.28 10.37 10.00
N TYR A 30 5.80 9.74 8.95
CA TYR A 30 5.12 9.68 7.65
C TYR A 30 3.76 8.97 7.74
N LEU A 31 3.64 7.96 8.61
CA LEU A 31 2.38 7.24 8.82
C LEU A 31 1.27 8.15 9.37
N GLN A 32 1.61 9.19 10.14
CA GLN A 32 0.63 10.15 10.66
C GLN A 32 -0.09 10.93 9.56
N ARG A 33 0.54 11.10 8.38
CA ARG A 33 -0.06 11.74 7.20
C ARG A 33 -1.35 11.05 6.73
N PHE A 34 -1.53 9.78 7.07
CA PHE A 34 -2.72 8.98 6.73
C PHE A 34 -3.83 9.06 7.79
N GLY A 35 -3.69 9.95 8.77
CA GLY A 35 -4.67 10.15 9.84
C GLY A 35 -4.58 9.12 10.97
N PHE A 36 -3.45 8.42 11.08
CA PHE A 36 -3.19 7.49 12.18
C PHE A 36 -2.74 8.24 13.44
N PRO A 37 -3.28 7.90 14.63
CA PRO A 37 -2.91 8.61 15.86
C PRO A 37 -1.46 8.33 16.26
N ALA A 38 -0.68 9.38 16.53
CA ALA A 38 0.73 9.27 16.91
C ALA A 38 0.96 8.34 18.11
N GLN A 39 0.06 8.38 19.11
CA GLN A 39 0.15 7.55 20.31
C GLN A 39 0.02 6.04 20.05
N ASN A 40 -0.45 5.63 18.86
CA ASN A 40 -0.58 4.24 18.47
C ASN A 40 0.60 3.76 17.58
N ILE A 41 1.55 4.65 17.26
CA ILE A 41 2.65 4.37 16.35
C ILE A 41 3.92 4.17 17.17
N VAL A 42 4.58 3.03 16.98
CA VAL A 42 5.85 2.74 17.64
C VAL A 42 7.03 3.16 16.76
N HIS A 43 8.04 3.77 17.37
CA HIS A 43 9.26 4.21 16.70
C HIS A 43 10.33 3.12 16.73
N THR A 44 10.00 1.94 16.20
CA THR A 44 10.92 0.79 16.11
C THR A 44 10.70 0.04 14.80
N GLU A 45 11.66 -0.79 14.39
CA GLU A 45 11.54 -1.63 13.18
C GLU A 45 10.33 -2.59 13.20
N SER A 46 9.79 -2.88 14.39
CA SER A 46 8.57 -3.67 14.52
C SER A 46 7.38 -3.03 13.81
N LEU A 47 7.40 -1.72 13.59
CA LEU A 47 6.38 -1.00 12.82
C LEU A 47 6.27 -1.55 11.39
N ALA A 48 7.38 -1.94 10.76
CA ALA A 48 7.39 -2.58 9.43
C ALA A 48 6.67 -3.93 9.41
N LEU A 49 6.43 -4.53 10.57
CA LEU A 49 5.75 -5.80 10.77
C LEU A 49 4.31 -5.63 11.31
N GLY A 50 3.84 -4.39 11.48
CA GLY A 50 2.48 -4.10 11.91
C GLY A 50 2.25 -4.18 13.42
N SER A 51 3.20 -3.74 14.24
CA SER A 51 3.03 -3.64 15.70
C SER A 51 2.12 -2.48 16.17
N ALA A 52 1.70 -1.60 15.25
CA ALA A 52 0.73 -0.53 15.53
C ALA A 52 -0.71 -1.05 15.52
N SER A 53 -1.56 -0.44 16.35
CA SER A 53 -2.98 -0.84 16.49
C SER A 53 -3.91 0.27 15.98
N PHE A 54 -4.77 -0.07 15.02
CA PHE A 54 -5.72 0.86 14.41
C PHE A 54 -7.11 0.24 14.24
N THR A 55 -8.15 1.08 14.25
CA THR A 55 -9.52 0.62 13.96
C THR A 55 -9.70 0.34 12.46
N PRO A 56 -10.66 -0.51 12.07
CA PRO A 56 -10.97 -0.74 10.66
C PRO A 56 -11.29 0.54 9.88
N MET A 57 -11.94 1.52 10.53
CA MET A 57 -12.24 2.82 9.94
C MET A 57 -10.97 3.65 9.67
N GLN A 58 -10.02 3.66 10.61
CA GLN A 58 -8.73 4.33 10.41
C GLN A 58 -7.93 3.68 9.26
N VAL A 59 -7.91 2.34 9.20
CA VAL A 59 -7.25 1.62 8.11
C VAL A 59 -7.92 1.92 6.77
N ALA A 60 -9.26 1.91 6.69
CA ALA A 60 -9.99 2.26 5.48
C ALA A 60 -9.71 3.70 5.02
N ARG A 61 -9.68 4.65 5.96
CA ARG A 61 -9.32 6.06 5.68
C ARG A 61 -7.90 6.19 5.14
N GLY A 62 -6.92 5.50 5.74
CA GLY A 62 -5.54 5.48 5.25
C GLY A 62 -5.43 4.85 3.85
N TYR A 63 -6.18 3.79 3.57
CA TYR A 63 -6.24 3.20 2.23
C TYR A 63 -6.92 4.11 1.20
N ALA A 64 -7.88 4.94 1.61
CA ALA A 64 -8.52 5.91 0.73
C ALA A 64 -7.51 6.89 0.13
N VAL A 65 -6.53 7.36 0.92
CA VAL A 65 -5.43 8.21 0.45
C VAL A 65 -4.72 7.58 -0.76
N MET A 66 -4.42 6.29 -0.72
CA MET A 66 -3.73 5.60 -1.81
C MET A 66 -4.65 5.36 -3.02
N ALA A 67 -5.95 5.18 -2.77
CA ALA A 67 -6.93 4.88 -3.82
C ALA A 67 -7.40 6.13 -4.60
N ASN A 68 -7.46 7.29 -3.93
CA ASN A 68 -8.06 8.53 -4.43
C ASN A 68 -7.07 9.58 -4.94
N GLY A 69 -5.78 9.22 -5.05
CA GLY A 69 -4.73 10.11 -5.55
C GLY A 69 -4.01 10.94 -4.50
N GLY A 70 -4.12 10.61 -3.21
CA GLY A 70 -3.30 11.18 -2.15
C GLY A 70 -4.06 12.06 -1.15
N PHE A 71 -5.39 12.05 -1.17
CA PHE A 71 -6.23 12.94 -0.39
C PHE A 71 -6.77 12.27 0.88
N LEU A 72 -6.58 12.93 2.03
CA LEU A 72 -7.07 12.44 3.31
C LEU A 72 -8.52 12.87 3.55
N ILE A 73 -9.47 12.06 3.09
CA ILE A 73 -10.90 12.32 3.28
C ILE A 73 -11.34 12.07 4.73
N ASP A 74 -12.46 12.69 5.13
CA ASP A 74 -13.12 12.46 6.40
C ASP A 74 -14.32 11.52 6.21
N PRO A 75 -14.28 10.29 6.75
CA PRO A 75 -15.43 9.39 6.72
C PRO A 75 -16.61 10.01 7.48
N TYR A 76 -17.78 10.01 6.85
CA TYR A 76 -19.02 10.51 7.45
C TYR A 76 -20.17 9.56 7.11
N PHE A 77 -21.23 9.62 7.92
CA PHE A 77 -22.41 8.75 7.76
C PHE A 77 -23.70 9.54 7.58
N ILE A 78 -23.86 10.66 8.31
CA ILE A 78 -25.05 11.51 8.22
C ILE A 78 -24.91 12.42 6.99
N SER A 79 -25.72 12.17 5.96
CA SER A 79 -25.75 13.00 4.74
C SER A 79 -26.74 14.15 4.83
N LYS A 80 -27.90 13.93 5.45
CA LYS A 80 -29.00 14.90 5.53
C LYS A 80 -29.85 14.68 6.77
N ILE A 81 -30.34 15.77 7.37
CA ILE A 81 -31.34 15.76 8.45
C ILE A 81 -32.48 16.67 8.01
N GLU A 82 -33.72 16.17 8.09
CA GLU A 82 -34.94 16.90 7.75
C GLU A 82 -35.87 16.95 8.97
N ASN A 83 -36.72 17.99 9.03
CA ASN A 83 -37.83 18.06 9.98
C ASN A 83 -39.06 17.30 9.47
N ASP A 84 -40.12 17.24 10.29
CA ASP A 84 -41.41 16.62 9.98
C ASP A 84 -42.17 17.27 8.81
N GLN A 85 -41.81 18.52 8.47
CA GLN A 85 -42.36 19.27 7.34
C GLN A 85 -41.56 19.10 6.04
N GLY A 86 -40.49 18.29 6.04
CA GLY A 86 -39.60 18.10 4.89
C GLY A 86 -38.58 19.23 4.67
N GLY A 87 -38.43 20.14 5.63
CA GLY A 87 -37.41 21.18 5.63
C GLY A 87 -36.03 20.64 6.03
N VAL A 88 -34.99 20.98 5.27
CA VAL A 88 -33.61 20.54 5.52
C VAL A 88 -33.03 21.30 6.72
N ILE A 89 -32.67 20.58 7.79
CA ILE A 89 -31.99 21.10 8.98
C ILE A 89 -30.48 21.08 8.79
N PHE A 90 -29.98 20.02 8.18
CA PHE A 90 -28.56 19.80 7.96
C PHE A 90 -28.36 19.05 6.64
N GLU A 91 -27.31 19.41 5.93
CA GLU A 91 -26.83 18.70 4.75
C GLU A 91 -25.30 18.70 4.78
N ALA A 92 -24.71 17.51 4.67
CA ALA A 92 -23.28 17.34 4.73
C ALA A 92 -22.62 17.93 3.47
N LYS A 93 -21.56 18.72 3.67
CA LYS A 93 -20.69 19.23 2.60
C LYS A 93 -19.28 18.66 2.80
N PRO A 94 -19.05 17.38 2.50
CA PRO A 94 -17.77 16.75 2.75
C PRO A 94 -16.69 17.33 1.85
N LYS A 95 -15.46 17.36 2.38
CA LYS A 95 -14.25 17.64 1.62
C LYS A 95 -13.96 16.48 0.68
N ILE A 96 -13.80 16.76 -0.62
CA ILE A 96 -13.64 15.71 -1.64
C ILE A 96 -12.19 15.58 -2.11
N ALA A 97 -11.83 14.39 -2.59
CA ALA A 97 -10.56 14.15 -3.29
C ALA A 97 -10.67 14.62 -4.75
N CYS A 98 -9.58 15.18 -5.29
CA CYS A 98 -9.50 15.53 -6.72
C CYS A 98 -8.12 15.16 -7.29
N PRO A 99 -7.93 13.92 -7.76
CA PRO A 99 -6.65 13.46 -8.29
C PRO A 99 -6.19 14.20 -9.56
N GLU A 100 -7.13 14.77 -10.31
CA GLU A 100 -6.88 15.54 -11.54
C GLU A 100 -6.64 17.04 -11.26
N CYS A 101 -6.85 17.49 -10.02
CA CYS A 101 -6.62 18.88 -9.64
C CYS A 101 -5.15 19.08 -9.26
N ASP A 102 -4.58 20.21 -9.69
CA ASP A 102 -3.22 20.64 -9.30
C ASP A 102 -3.21 21.25 -7.90
N ILE A 103 -3.51 20.42 -6.89
CA ILE A 103 -3.48 20.80 -5.47
C ILE A 103 -2.13 20.38 -4.91
N PRO A 104 -1.36 21.28 -4.27
CA PRO A 104 -0.06 20.90 -3.70
C PRO A 104 -0.22 20.03 -2.45
N VAL A 105 0.79 19.19 -2.19
CA VAL A 105 0.88 18.41 -0.95
C VAL A 105 1.16 19.33 0.22
N ILE A 106 0.36 19.25 1.28
CA ILE A 106 0.42 20.18 2.44
C ILE A 106 1.71 20.09 3.25
N TYR A 107 2.43 18.96 3.14
CA TYR A 107 3.71 18.72 3.80
C TYR A 107 4.92 19.12 2.95
N GLY A 108 4.69 19.76 1.81
CA GLY A 108 5.73 20.09 0.84
C GLY A 108 6.33 18.86 0.16
N ASN A 109 7.49 19.07 -0.46
CA ASN A 109 8.21 18.00 -1.14
C ASN A 109 8.82 17.02 -0.13
N THR A 110 8.70 15.74 -0.44
CA THR A 110 9.36 14.69 0.34
C THR A 110 10.87 14.75 0.07
N GLN A 111 11.66 15.05 1.10
CA GLN A 111 13.12 14.98 1.02
C GLN A 111 13.54 13.52 0.78
N LYS A 112 14.55 13.31 -0.07
CA LYS A 112 15.15 11.99 -0.22
C LYS A 112 15.85 11.63 1.09
N SER A 113 15.77 10.36 1.50
CA SER A 113 16.45 9.91 2.72
C SER A 113 17.97 9.94 2.50
N ASP A 114 18.70 10.66 3.35
CA ASP A 114 20.18 10.73 3.35
C ASP A 114 20.83 9.33 3.51
N VAL A 115 20.10 8.36 4.08
CA VAL A 115 20.54 6.97 4.28
C VAL A 115 20.63 6.20 2.95
N LEU A 116 19.88 6.62 1.92
CA LEU A 116 20.05 6.07 0.56
C LEU A 116 21.22 6.71 -0.19
N GLU A 117 21.68 7.88 0.26
CA GLU A 117 22.88 8.54 -0.28
C GLU A 117 24.17 8.03 0.38
N ASN A 118 24.10 7.63 1.66
CA ASN A 118 25.21 7.07 2.42
C ASN A 118 25.13 5.53 2.50
N THR A 119 26.12 4.85 1.94
CA THR A 119 26.20 3.38 1.71
C THR A 119 26.08 2.44 2.94
N ASN A 120 25.73 2.92 4.14
CA ASN A 120 25.66 2.10 5.37
C ASN A 120 24.25 2.04 5.95
N VAL A 121 23.48 1.03 5.49
CA VAL A 121 22.10 0.73 5.94
C VAL A 121 22.08 0.01 7.31
N GLU A 122 23.24 -0.28 7.90
CA GLU A 122 23.37 -1.16 9.07
C GLU A 122 23.34 -0.43 10.43
N GLU A 123 23.53 0.89 10.48
CA GLU A 123 23.72 1.64 11.75
C GLU A 123 22.45 2.27 12.36
N VAL A 124 21.31 2.20 11.67
CA VAL A 124 20.06 2.92 12.02
C VAL A 124 19.13 2.20 13.02
N ALA A 125 19.64 1.23 13.78
CA ALA A 125 18.81 0.29 14.55
C ALA A 125 18.08 0.91 15.77
N VAL A 126 18.45 2.10 16.24
CA VAL A 126 17.80 2.77 17.38
C VAL A 126 17.82 4.29 17.19
N SER A 127 16.67 4.96 17.37
CA SER A 127 16.57 6.43 17.33
C SER A 127 17.56 7.05 18.31
N GLN A 128 18.52 7.84 17.80
CA GLN A 128 19.48 8.57 18.64
C GLN A 128 19.03 10.00 18.97
N GLU A 129 17.91 10.47 18.42
CA GLU A 129 17.44 11.83 18.64
C GLU A 129 16.52 11.92 19.87
N GLN A 130 16.79 12.91 20.72
CA GLN A 130 15.90 13.30 21.81
C GLN A 130 14.59 13.80 21.23
N GLN A 131 13.48 13.23 21.72
CA GLN A 131 12.11 13.65 21.46
C GLN A 131 11.97 15.17 21.53
N ASN A 132 11.75 15.80 20.38
CA ASN A 132 10.75 16.85 20.17
C ASN A 132 10.85 17.39 18.74
N SER A 133 9.98 16.88 17.88
CA SER A 133 9.32 17.69 16.87
C SER A 133 7.92 17.13 16.78
N ALA A 134 6.94 17.84 17.37
CA ALA A 134 5.56 17.56 17.03
C ALA A 134 5.46 17.73 15.51
N VAL A 135 5.29 16.61 14.77
CA VAL A 135 4.88 16.68 13.37
C VAL A 135 3.67 17.60 13.39
N PRO A 136 3.72 18.78 12.74
CA PRO A 136 2.62 19.71 12.80
C PRO A 136 1.37 18.96 12.39
N MET A 137 0.45 18.78 13.33
CA MET A 137 -0.92 18.41 13.00
C MET A 137 -1.37 19.55 12.10
N PRO A 138 -1.66 19.30 10.81
CA PRO A 138 -1.75 20.43 9.89
C PRO A 138 -2.84 21.38 10.38
N GLU A 139 -2.52 22.67 10.43
CA GLU A 139 -3.53 23.73 10.52
C GLU A 139 -4.28 23.74 9.18
N LEU A 140 -5.13 22.73 9.00
CA LEU A 140 -5.92 22.35 7.83
C LEU A 140 -6.72 23.51 7.23
N GLU A 141 -6.98 24.54 8.02
CA GLU A 141 -7.76 25.72 7.63
C GLU A 141 -7.00 26.63 6.67
N GLN A 142 -5.68 26.81 6.83
CA GLN A 142 -4.93 27.81 6.05
C GLN A 142 -4.68 27.37 4.59
N ALA A 143 -4.30 26.11 4.37
CA ALA A 143 -4.08 25.57 3.02
C ALA A 143 -5.39 25.49 2.22
N ASN A 144 -6.50 25.15 2.89
CA ASN A 144 -7.82 25.12 2.28
C ASN A 144 -8.34 26.53 1.97
N GLN A 145 -8.12 27.52 2.83
CA GLN A 145 -8.59 28.90 2.60
C GLN A 145 -8.05 29.51 1.31
N ALA A 146 -6.77 29.27 0.99
CA ALA A 146 -6.16 29.78 -0.24
C ALA A 146 -6.73 29.13 -1.52
N LEU A 147 -7.06 27.82 -1.48
CA LEU A 147 -7.67 27.11 -2.61
C LEU A 147 -9.18 27.37 -2.74
N VAL A 148 -9.91 27.45 -1.62
CA VAL A 148 -11.35 27.75 -1.59
C VAL A 148 -11.63 29.16 -2.12
N ALA A 149 -10.71 30.10 -1.90
CA ALA A 149 -10.80 31.46 -2.45
C ALA A 149 -10.74 31.51 -3.99
N GLN A 150 -10.20 30.49 -4.66
CA GLN A 150 -10.06 30.48 -6.13
C GLN A 150 -11.20 29.76 -6.88
N ASN A 151 -11.86 28.75 -6.27
CA ASN A 151 -12.72 27.81 -7.01
C ASN A 151 -14.20 27.76 -6.60
N GLY A 152 -14.65 28.57 -5.63
CA GLY A 152 -16.03 28.53 -5.16
C GLY A 152 -16.32 27.35 -4.22
N THR A 153 -17.60 27.19 -3.86
CA THR A 153 -18.14 26.49 -2.66
C THR A 153 -17.69 25.04 -2.35
N GLN A 154 -16.94 24.38 -3.22
CA GLN A 154 -16.49 23.00 -3.02
C GLN A 154 -15.16 22.97 -2.26
N GLU A 155 -15.18 22.41 -1.06
CA GLU A 155 -13.95 22.19 -0.30
C GLU A 155 -13.27 20.89 -0.70
N TYR A 156 -11.94 20.92 -0.76
CA TYR A 156 -11.11 19.76 -1.04
C TYR A 156 -10.54 19.18 0.24
N ALA A 157 -10.36 17.86 0.23
CA ALA A 157 -9.64 17.16 1.26
C ALA A 157 -8.15 17.55 1.21
N PRO A 158 -7.41 17.42 2.31
CA PRO A 158 -5.99 17.72 2.34
C PRO A 158 -5.22 16.72 1.47
N HIS A 159 -4.35 17.22 0.60
CA HIS A 159 -3.46 16.39 -0.20
C HIS A 159 -2.21 16.07 0.63
N VAL A 160 -2.06 14.81 1.07
CA VAL A 160 -1.07 14.40 2.09
C VAL A 160 0.13 13.63 1.53
N ILE A 161 -0.03 12.99 0.37
CA ILE A 161 1.03 12.39 -0.44
C ILE A 161 0.77 12.76 -1.90
N ASN A 162 1.79 12.89 -2.75
CA ASN A 162 1.56 13.28 -4.14
C ASN A 162 0.87 12.17 -4.96
N THR A 163 0.12 12.57 -6.00
CA THR A 163 -0.60 11.66 -6.91
C THR A 163 0.29 10.58 -7.55
N PRO A 164 1.53 10.88 -8.03
CA PRO A 164 2.44 9.86 -8.54
C PRO A 164 2.77 8.76 -7.51
N LEU A 165 3.02 9.12 -6.25
CA LEU A 165 3.28 8.15 -5.18
C LEU A 165 2.04 7.31 -4.85
N ALA A 166 0.88 7.94 -4.74
CA ALA A 166 -0.39 7.22 -4.56
C ALA A 166 -0.62 6.20 -5.67
N PHE A 167 -0.35 6.57 -6.93
CA PHE A 167 -0.43 5.69 -8.09
C PHE A 167 0.53 4.50 -8.00
N LEU A 168 1.80 4.72 -7.63
CA LEU A 168 2.77 3.63 -7.48
C LEU A 168 2.34 2.61 -6.42
N ILE A 169 1.82 3.07 -5.28
CA ILE A 169 1.33 2.16 -4.24
C ILE A 169 0.07 1.43 -4.69
N LYS A 170 -0.87 2.13 -5.34
CA LYS A 170 -2.08 1.53 -5.95
C LYS A 170 -1.69 0.41 -6.92
N SER A 171 -0.71 0.67 -7.80
CA SER A 171 -0.12 -0.31 -8.72
C SER A 171 0.52 -1.49 -8.01
N ALA A 172 1.27 -1.26 -6.92
CA ALA A 172 1.93 -2.32 -6.17
C ALA A 172 0.92 -3.23 -5.43
N LEU A 173 -0.14 -2.64 -4.85
CA LEU A 173 -1.25 -3.36 -4.23
C LEU A 173 -2.06 -4.19 -5.25
N ASN A 174 -2.17 -3.75 -6.49
CA ASN A 174 -2.74 -4.57 -7.57
C ASN A 174 -1.93 -5.86 -7.77
N THR A 175 -0.59 -5.76 -7.79
CA THR A 175 0.28 -6.95 -7.91
C THR A 175 0.28 -7.86 -6.68
N ASN A 176 -0.22 -7.41 -5.53
CA ASN A 176 -0.50 -8.31 -4.41
C ASN A 176 -1.64 -9.30 -4.71
N ILE A 177 -2.58 -8.91 -5.58
CA ILE A 177 -3.64 -9.77 -6.08
C ILE A 177 -3.14 -10.55 -7.31
N PHE A 178 -2.60 -9.89 -8.33
CA PHE A 178 -2.36 -10.57 -9.61
C PHE A 178 -0.97 -11.20 -9.75
N GLY A 179 -0.01 -10.84 -8.91
CA GLY A 179 1.38 -11.26 -9.05
C GLY A 179 2.03 -10.76 -10.35
N GLU A 180 3.12 -11.41 -10.73
CA GLU A 180 3.80 -11.25 -12.02
C GLU A 180 4.36 -12.62 -12.45
N PRO A 181 4.80 -12.81 -13.72
CA PRO A 181 5.52 -14.01 -14.10
C PRO A 181 6.64 -14.37 -13.10
N GLY A 182 6.60 -15.60 -12.59
CA GLY A 182 7.53 -16.13 -11.58
C GLY A 182 7.06 -16.04 -10.13
N TRP A 183 5.98 -15.29 -9.81
CA TRP A 183 5.46 -15.24 -8.44
C TRP A 183 3.98 -14.84 -8.34
N MET A 184 3.30 -15.36 -7.32
CA MET A 184 1.93 -14.95 -6.96
C MET A 184 1.93 -14.11 -5.70
N GLY A 185 1.05 -13.11 -5.68
CA GLY A 185 0.82 -12.29 -4.50
C GLY A 185 -0.04 -12.99 -3.44
N THR A 186 -0.05 -12.44 -2.23
CA THR A 186 -0.75 -13.05 -1.08
C THR A 186 -2.28 -12.95 -1.18
N GLY A 187 -2.82 -11.95 -1.88
CA GLY A 187 -4.25 -11.74 -2.09
C GLY A 187 -4.84 -12.41 -3.33
N TRP A 188 -4.14 -13.36 -3.94
CA TRP A 188 -4.47 -13.89 -5.28
C TRP A 188 -5.88 -14.45 -5.49
N ARG A 189 -6.58 -14.86 -4.41
CA ARG A 189 -7.95 -15.38 -4.53
C ARG A 189 -8.95 -14.34 -5.06
N ALA A 190 -8.71 -13.06 -4.77
CA ALA A 190 -9.50 -11.94 -5.26
C ALA A 190 -9.52 -11.89 -6.80
N ALA A 191 -8.40 -12.22 -7.46
CA ALA A 191 -8.34 -12.29 -8.92
C ALA A 191 -9.31 -13.33 -9.49
N ARG A 192 -9.39 -14.50 -8.84
CA ARG A 192 -10.29 -15.59 -9.21
C ARG A 192 -11.75 -15.23 -8.94
N ASP A 193 -12.01 -14.59 -7.80
CA ASP A 193 -13.36 -14.40 -7.28
C ASP A 193 -14.06 -13.17 -7.90
N LEU A 194 -13.33 -12.10 -8.17
CA LEU A 194 -13.86 -10.84 -8.72
C LEU A 194 -13.72 -10.74 -10.24
N LYS A 195 -12.71 -11.38 -10.85
CA LYS A 195 -12.48 -11.42 -12.30
C LYS A 195 -12.36 -10.04 -12.98
N ARG A 196 -11.73 -9.08 -12.31
CA ARG A 196 -11.48 -7.71 -12.80
C ARG A 196 -10.02 -7.32 -12.56
N ARG A 197 -9.50 -6.28 -13.22
CA ARG A 197 -8.08 -5.86 -13.11
C ARG A 197 -7.86 -4.53 -12.39
N ASP A 198 -8.93 -3.84 -12.04
CA ASP A 198 -8.96 -2.51 -11.41
C ASP A 198 -9.02 -2.53 -9.87
N ILE A 199 -8.68 -3.67 -9.28
CA ILE A 199 -8.70 -3.92 -7.84
C ILE A 199 -7.28 -4.10 -7.28
N GLY A 200 -7.10 -3.82 -6.00
CA GLY A 200 -5.85 -4.07 -5.29
C GLY A 200 -6.09 -4.20 -3.80
N GLY A 201 -5.17 -4.84 -3.09
CA GLY A 201 -5.35 -5.04 -1.66
C GLY A 201 -4.14 -5.65 -1.00
N LYS A 202 -4.22 -5.83 0.31
CA LYS A 202 -3.16 -6.40 1.13
C LYS A 202 -3.74 -7.27 2.23
N THR A 203 -3.15 -8.44 2.36
CA THR A 203 -3.36 -9.34 3.50
C THR A 203 -2.60 -8.83 4.74
N GLY A 204 -3.23 -8.87 5.91
CA GLY A 204 -2.57 -8.67 7.20
C GLY A 204 -2.75 -9.92 8.06
N THR A 205 -1.67 -10.35 8.71
CA THR A 205 -1.68 -11.51 9.63
C THR A 205 -0.77 -11.17 10.79
N THR A 206 -1.30 -11.15 12.00
CA THR A 206 -0.50 -10.88 13.20
C THR A 206 0.20 -12.14 13.68
N ASN A 207 1.22 -11.97 14.52
CA ASN A 207 1.89 -13.08 15.18
C ASN A 207 0.88 -13.94 15.96
N SER A 208 1.11 -15.24 15.99
CA SER A 208 0.21 -16.25 16.60
C SER A 208 -1.20 -16.30 16.01
N SER A 209 -1.46 -15.69 14.85
CA SER A 209 -2.78 -15.71 14.18
C SER A 209 -3.91 -15.21 15.07
N LYS A 210 -3.70 -14.11 15.79
CA LYS A 210 -4.76 -13.49 16.62
C LYS A 210 -5.71 -12.63 15.81
N ASP A 211 -5.17 -11.97 14.79
CA ASP A 211 -5.89 -11.06 13.91
C ASP A 211 -5.60 -11.39 12.46
N ALA A 212 -6.68 -11.42 11.68
CA ALA A 212 -6.62 -11.52 10.24
C ALA A 212 -7.23 -10.26 9.63
N TRP A 213 -6.50 -9.65 8.71
CA TRP A 213 -6.94 -8.44 8.00
C TRP A 213 -6.91 -8.66 6.49
N PHE A 214 -7.84 -8.01 5.80
CA PHE A 214 -7.71 -7.74 4.38
C PHE A 214 -8.25 -6.34 4.08
N SER A 215 -7.40 -5.49 3.54
CA SER A 215 -7.75 -4.12 3.17
C SER A 215 -7.43 -3.89 1.71
N GLY A 216 -8.34 -3.28 0.98
CA GLY A 216 -8.18 -3.11 -0.46
C GLY A 216 -9.13 -2.07 -1.05
N TYR A 217 -8.93 -1.81 -2.33
CA TYR A 217 -9.67 -0.85 -3.12
C TYR A 217 -10.30 -1.52 -4.35
N GLY A 218 -11.37 -0.90 -4.83
CA GLY A 218 -11.90 -1.01 -6.18
C GLY A 218 -12.29 0.39 -6.68
N PRO A 219 -12.86 0.52 -7.88
CA PRO A 219 -13.36 1.80 -8.38
C PRO A 219 -14.32 2.47 -7.37
N GLY A 220 -13.95 3.66 -6.89
CA GLY A 220 -14.79 4.47 -5.99
C GLY A 220 -15.00 3.92 -4.58
N VAL A 221 -14.38 2.79 -4.21
CA VAL A 221 -14.61 2.14 -2.91
C VAL A 221 -13.31 1.62 -2.30
N VAL A 222 -13.19 1.78 -0.99
CA VAL A 222 -12.17 1.14 -0.15
C VAL A 222 -12.88 0.33 0.92
N THR A 223 -12.38 -0.88 1.18
CA THR A 223 -12.95 -1.79 2.16
C THR A 223 -11.84 -2.42 2.99
N SER A 224 -12.05 -2.43 4.31
CA SER A 224 -11.16 -3.06 5.27
C SER A 224 -11.94 -4.05 6.12
N VAL A 225 -11.49 -5.30 6.13
CA VAL A 225 -12.10 -6.39 6.90
C VAL A 225 -11.09 -6.85 7.95
N TRP A 226 -11.56 -6.95 9.19
CA TRP A 226 -10.85 -7.57 10.31
C TRP A 226 -11.63 -8.76 10.85
N ILE A 227 -10.91 -9.80 11.24
CA ILE A 227 -11.43 -10.93 11.99
C ILE A 227 -10.50 -11.19 13.17
N GLY A 228 -11.09 -11.27 14.36
CA GLY A 228 -10.44 -11.57 15.62
C GLY A 228 -11.47 -11.88 16.70
N PHE A 229 -10.99 -12.25 17.89
CA PHE A 229 -11.83 -12.43 19.07
C PHE A 229 -11.74 -11.20 19.98
N ASP A 230 -12.85 -10.82 20.60
CA ASP A 230 -12.86 -9.78 21.65
C ASP A 230 -11.91 -10.13 22.81
N ASP A 231 -11.86 -11.42 23.18
CA ASP A 231 -10.84 -11.94 24.08
C ASP A 231 -9.53 -12.18 23.30
N HIS A 232 -8.64 -11.19 23.33
CA HIS A 232 -7.33 -11.18 22.65
C HIS A 232 -6.35 -12.29 23.10
N ARG A 233 -6.71 -13.09 24.10
CA ARG A 233 -5.95 -14.28 24.51
C ARG A 233 -6.23 -15.49 23.61
N ARG A 234 -7.27 -15.43 22.78
CA ARG A 234 -7.65 -16.50 21.86
C ARG A 234 -6.96 -16.32 20.51
N ASP A 235 -6.48 -17.44 19.97
CA ASP A 235 -5.94 -17.49 18.61
C ASP A 235 -7.06 -17.90 17.62
N LEU A 236 -6.98 -17.43 16.36
CA LEU A 236 -7.88 -17.86 15.28
C LEU A 236 -7.73 -19.36 14.95
N GLY A 237 -6.56 -19.93 15.23
CA GLY A 237 -6.28 -21.35 15.06
C GLY A 237 -5.63 -21.68 13.72
N ARG A 238 -5.90 -22.90 13.23
CA ARG A 238 -5.30 -23.50 12.03
C ARG A 238 -6.41 -24.06 11.13
N THR A 239 -6.24 -23.98 9.81
CA THR A 239 -7.33 -24.29 8.85
C THR A 239 -7.00 -25.22 7.70
N THR A 240 -5.78 -25.70 7.56
CA THR A 240 -5.41 -26.58 6.45
C THR A 240 -5.46 -28.02 6.92
N ALA A 241 -6.34 -28.86 6.39
CA ALA A 241 -6.18 -30.30 6.59
C ALA A 241 -4.88 -30.76 5.90
N SER A 242 -4.03 -31.49 6.61
CA SER A 242 -2.73 -31.99 6.11
C SER A 242 -2.88 -32.89 4.88
N GLY A 243 -4.04 -33.52 4.71
CA GLY A 243 -4.34 -34.46 3.62
C GLY A 243 -3.61 -35.81 3.74
N ALA A 244 -2.42 -35.82 4.37
CA ALA A 244 -1.59 -37.00 4.60
C ALA A 244 -1.94 -37.78 5.88
N ILE A 245 -2.47 -37.10 6.91
CA ILE A 245 -2.88 -37.72 8.17
C ILE A 245 -4.33 -37.31 8.45
N LYS A 246 -5.20 -38.30 8.65
CA LYS A 246 -6.60 -38.08 9.05
C LYS A 246 -6.60 -37.31 10.37
N ASP A 247 -7.36 -36.21 10.43
CA ASP A 247 -7.48 -35.30 11.58
C ASP A 247 -6.28 -34.40 11.90
N GLN A 248 -5.21 -34.40 11.08
CA GLN A 248 -4.13 -33.42 11.24
C GLN A 248 -4.49 -32.10 10.56
N ILE A 249 -4.63 -31.03 11.35
CA ILE A 249 -4.82 -29.66 10.87
C ILE A 249 -3.49 -28.89 10.97
N SER A 250 -2.95 -28.49 9.82
CA SER A 250 -1.77 -27.67 9.61
C SER A 250 -2.13 -26.29 9.04
N GLY A 251 -1.16 -25.38 8.96
CA GLY A 251 -1.32 -24.06 8.35
C GLY A 251 -2.15 -23.06 9.16
N TYR A 252 -1.59 -21.87 9.30
CA TYR A 252 -2.11 -20.78 10.12
C TYR A 252 -3.35 -20.13 9.48
N GLU A 253 -4.26 -19.67 10.34
CA GLU A 253 -5.24 -18.65 9.98
C GLU A 253 -4.57 -17.29 9.77
N GLY A 254 -5.13 -16.51 8.88
CA GLY A 254 -4.55 -15.22 8.51
C GLY A 254 -5.37 -14.50 7.45
N GLY A 255 -4.91 -13.32 7.06
CA GLY A 255 -5.65 -12.39 6.21
C GLY A 255 -6.23 -13.03 4.94
N ALA A 256 -5.43 -13.84 4.23
CA ALA A 256 -5.84 -14.46 2.96
C ALA A 256 -6.90 -15.57 3.09
N LYS A 257 -7.08 -16.16 4.27
CA LYS A 257 -8.00 -17.28 4.50
C LYS A 257 -9.22 -16.88 5.31
N SER A 258 -9.04 -15.99 6.28
CA SER A 258 -10.11 -15.60 7.20
C SER A 258 -10.77 -14.30 6.72
N ALA A 259 -10.02 -13.21 6.55
CA ALA A 259 -10.59 -11.89 6.25
C ALA A 259 -10.91 -11.68 4.75
N GLN A 260 -10.04 -12.17 3.87
CA GLN A 260 -10.17 -11.98 2.43
C GLN A 260 -11.51 -12.50 1.85
N PRO A 261 -12.03 -13.68 2.21
CA PRO A 261 -13.31 -14.14 1.65
C PRO A 261 -14.49 -13.21 1.91
N ALA A 262 -14.55 -12.55 3.07
CA ALA A 262 -15.58 -11.57 3.37
C ALA A 262 -15.39 -10.28 2.55
N TRP A 263 -14.13 -9.87 2.33
CA TRP A 263 -13.82 -8.77 1.42
C TRP A 263 -14.21 -9.10 -0.02
N ASP A 264 -13.85 -10.28 -0.54
CA ASP A 264 -14.18 -10.73 -1.90
C ASP A 264 -15.71 -10.76 -2.11
N ALA A 265 -16.47 -11.28 -1.14
CA ALA A 265 -17.93 -11.34 -1.20
C ALA A 265 -18.57 -9.95 -1.22
N TYR A 266 -18.13 -9.04 -0.36
CA TYR A 266 -18.62 -7.66 -0.33
C TYR A 266 -18.26 -6.90 -1.61
N MET A 267 -16.99 -6.95 -2.01
CA MET A 267 -16.49 -6.27 -3.20
C MET A 267 -17.19 -6.75 -4.48
N LYS A 268 -17.53 -8.04 -4.56
CA LYS A 268 -18.28 -8.58 -5.68
C LYS A 268 -19.66 -7.96 -5.80
N ALA A 269 -20.33 -7.71 -4.68
CA ALA A 269 -21.65 -7.09 -4.66
C ALA A 269 -21.58 -5.59 -5.01
N VAL A 270 -20.65 -4.84 -4.41
CA VAL A 270 -20.57 -3.38 -4.62
C VAL A 270 -19.98 -2.99 -5.98
N LEU A 271 -19.20 -3.87 -6.61
CA LEU A 271 -18.64 -3.64 -7.95
C LEU A 271 -19.51 -4.23 -9.07
N GLU A 272 -20.64 -4.84 -8.75
CA GLU A 272 -21.58 -5.32 -9.76
C GLU A 272 -22.13 -4.14 -10.58
N GLY A 273 -22.00 -4.22 -11.91
CA GLY A 273 -22.41 -3.15 -12.82
C GLY A 273 -21.48 -1.93 -12.89
N VAL A 274 -20.46 -1.83 -12.03
CA VAL A 274 -19.48 -0.74 -12.06
C VAL A 274 -18.49 -0.99 -13.22
N PRO A 275 -18.27 -0.05 -14.16
CA PRO A 275 -17.32 -0.23 -15.26
C PRO A 275 -15.88 -0.42 -14.77
N GLU A 276 -15.08 -1.25 -15.47
CA GLU A 276 -13.66 -1.40 -15.15
C GLU A 276 -12.88 -0.11 -15.42
N GLN A 277 -12.09 0.33 -14.45
CA GLN A 277 -11.24 1.52 -14.58
C GLN A 277 -9.78 1.11 -14.80
N PRO A 278 -9.19 1.36 -15.98
CA PRO A 278 -7.80 1.03 -16.22
C PRO A 278 -6.88 1.83 -15.29
N LEU A 279 -5.76 1.22 -14.90
CA LEU A 279 -4.74 1.87 -14.11
C LEU A 279 -3.92 2.82 -15.01
N THR A 280 -4.41 4.04 -15.19
CA THR A 280 -3.76 5.06 -16.02
C THR A 280 -2.72 5.85 -15.22
N PRO A 281 -1.45 5.93 -15.68
CA PRO A 281 -0.43 6.74 -15.04
C PRO A 281 -0.80 8.25 -15.04
N PRO A 282 -0.74 8.94 -13.89
CA PRO A 282 -0.92 10.40 -13.84
C PRO A 282 0.32 11.14 -14.39
N PRO A 283 0.22 12.45 -14.65
CA PRO A 283 1.38 13.30 -14.95
C PRO A 283 2.50 13.14 -13.90
N GLY A 284 3.75 13.17 -14.36
CA GLY A 284 4.93 12.94 -13.50
C GLY A 284 5.27 11.47 -13.27
N ILE A 285 4.56 10.53 -13.89
CA ILE A 285 4.97 9.11 -13.98
C ILE A 285 5.59 8.83 -15.35
N VAL A 286 6.74 8.16 -15.34
CA VAL A 286 7.40 7.60 -16.52
C VAL A 286 7.35 6.08 -16.48
N THR A 287 7.28 5.46 -17.66
CA THR A 287 7.33 3.99 -17.81
C THR A 287 8.65 3.62 -18.47
N VAL A 288 9.42 2.72 -17.84
CA VAL A 288 10.67 2.21 -18.41
C VAL A 288 10.71 0.69 -18.35
N ASN A 289 11.44 0.07 -19.28
CA ASN A 289 11.64 -1.37 -19.29
C ASN A 289 12.84 -1.73 -18.39
N ILE A 290 12.59 -2.43 -17.29
CA ILE A 290 13.61 -2.87 -16.34
C ILE A 290 13.87 -4.37 -16.42
N ASP A 291 15.08 -4.77 -16.09
CA ASP A 291 15.43 -6.16 -15.82
C ASP A 291 14.80 -6.62 -14.50
N ARG A 292 14.18 -7.80 -14.51
CA ARG A 292 13.40 -8.29 -13.35
C ARG A 292 14.27 -8.70 -12.16
N SER A 293 15.53 -9.07 -12.36
CA SER A 293 16.43 -9.53 -11.29
C SER A 293 17.19 -8.36 -10.66
N THR A 294 17.74 -7.45 -11.48
CA THR A 294 18.56 -6.32 -11.00
C THR A 294 17.74 -5.08 -10.68
N GLY A 295 16.61 -4.86 -11.38
CA GLY A 295 15.84 -3.61 -11.32
C GLY A 295 16.45 -2.44 -12.11
N GLN A 296 17.59 -2.65 -12.77
CA GLN A 296 18.21 -1.68 -13.69
C GLN A 296 17.53 -1.70 -15.06
N LEU A 297 17.89 -0.77 -15.97
CA LEU A 297 17.33 -0.74 -17.32
C LEU A 297 17.64 -2.05 -18.07
N ALA A 298 16.64 -2.65 -18.70
CA ALA A 298 16.83 -3.90 -19.42
C ALA A 298 17.68 -3.69 -20.68
N SER A 299 18.63 -4.60 -20.91
CA SER A 299 19.41 -4.72 -22.16
C SER A 299 18.87 -5.83 -23.09
N GLY A 300 17.86 -6.59 -22.65
CA GLY A 300 17.21 -7.67 -23.39
C GLY A 300 16.64 -8.75 -22.44
N GLY A 301 15.95 -9.76 -22.97
CA GLY A 301 15.57 -10.95 -22.19
C GLY A 301 14.52 -10.72 -21.07
N ASN A 302 14.91 -10.99 -19.82
CA ASN A 302 14.05 -11.08 -18.62
C ASN A 302 13.56 -9.71 -18.12
N SER A 303 12.81 -8.99 -18.97
CA SER A 303 12.41 -7.60 -18.71
C SER A 303 10.93 -7.43 -18.34
N ARG A 304 10.57 -6.23 -17.90
CA ARG A 304 9.19 -5.74 -17.81
C ARG A 304 9.12 -4.22 -17.77
N GLU A 305 8.00 -3.68 -18.19
CA GLU A 305 7.63 -2.30 -17.91
C GLU A 305 7.42 -2.09 -16.41
N GLU A 306 7.94 -0.98 -15.89
CA GLU A 306 7.71 -0.51 -14.53
C GLU A 306 7.56 1.01 -14.51
N TYR A 307 6.72 1.47 -13.58
CA TYR A 307 6.44 2.88 -13.36
C TYR A 307 7.40 3.49 -12.35
N PHE A 308 7.84 4.72 -12.64
CA PHE A 308 8.67 5.52 -11.75
C PHE A 308 8.13 6.95 -11.69
N ILE A 309 8.31 7.61 -10.55
CA ILE A 309 8.19 9.06 -10.49
C ILE A 309 9.31 9.64 -11.36
N GLU A 310 9.00 10.63 -12.19
CA GLU A 310 9.97 11.23 -13.08
C GLU A 310 11.22 11.71 -12.31
N GLY A 311 12.41 11.34 -12.81
CA GLY A 311 13.68 11.60 -12.13
C GLY A 311 14.10 10.54 -11.11
N THR A 312 13.32 9.46 -10.94
CA THR A 312 13.67 8.33 -10.04
C THR A 312 13.94 7.02 -10.77
N GLN A 313 13.72 6.97 -12.09
CA GLN A 313 14.00 5.79 -12.90
C GLN A 313 15.50 5.46 -12.93
N PRO A 314 15.88 4.17 -13.04
CA PRO A 314 17.27 3.77 -13.18
C PRO A 314 17.90 4.36 -14.44
N THR A 315 19.18 4.72 -14.36
CA THR A 315 19.97 5.26 -15.49
C THR A 315 21.00 4.28 -16.02
N GLN A 316 21.31 3.22 -15.25
CA GLN A 316 22.27 2.18 -15.63
C GLN A 316 21.55 0.99 -16.28
N GLN A 317 22.23 0.35 -17.24
CA GLN A 317 21.76 -0.90 -17.84
C GLN A 317 22.16 -2.11 -17.00
N ALA A 318 21.31 -3.12 -16.98
CA ALA A 318 21.59 -4.40 -16.37
C ALA A 318 22.78 -5.08 -17.08
N VAL A 319 23.80 -5.41 -16.28
CA VAL A 319 24.92 -6.23 -16.72
C VAL A 319 24.63 -7.67 -16.31
N HIS A 320 24.41 -8.53 -17.31
CA HIS A 320 24.42 -9.97 -17.11
C HIS A 320 25.78 -10.47 -17.58
N GLU A 321 26.57 -11.05 -16.70
CA GLU A 321 27.77 -11.77 -17.12
C GLU A 321 27.30 -12.94 -17.99
N VAL A 322 27.61 -12.87 -19.29
CA VAL A 322 27.41 -14.00 -20.19
C VAL A 322 28.49 -15.00 -19.80
N GLY A 323 28.14 -15.99 -18.98
CA GLY A 323 29.02 -17.11 -18.68
C GLY A 323 29.59 -17.63 -20.00
N THR A 324 30.92 -17.70 -20.11
CA THR A 324 31.57 -18.16 -21.34
C THR A 324 31.24 -19.64 -21.50
N THR A 325 30.25 -19.94 -22.34
CA THR A 325 29.90 -21.33 -22.63
C THR A 325 30.96 -21.88 -23.57
N ILE A 326 31.82 -22.75 -23.06
CA ILE A 326 32.77 -23.50 -23.90
C ILE A 326 32.03 -24.75 -24.36
N ILE A 327 31.93 -24.92 -25.67
CA ILE A 327 31.45 -26.16 -26.29
C ILE A 327 32.69 -27.04 -26.50
N ASP A 328 32.82 -28.11 -25.71
CA ASP A 328 33.83 -29.14 -25.92
C ASP A 328 33.13 -30.46 -26.28
N ASN A 329 33.50 -31.06 -27.41
CA ASN A 329 32.94 -32.31 -27.93
C ASN A 329 31.40 -32.41 -27.98
N GLY A 330 30.69 -31.31 -28.20
CA GLY A 330 29.24 -31.28 -28.33
C GLY A 330 28.47 -31.31 -27.01
N GLU A 331 29.16 -31.29 -25.87
CA GLU A 331 28.56 -31.05 -24.56
C GLU A 331 28.81 -29.60 -24.13
N THR A 332 27.73 -28.96 -23.68
CA THR A 332 27.75 -27.57 -23.22
C THR A 332 28.13 -27.56 -21.75
N HIS A 333 29.29 -27.00 -21.42
CA HIS A 333 29.70 -26.78 -20.04
C HIS A 333 29.57 -25.30 -19.68
N GLU A 334 28.76 -24.98 -18.66
CA GLU A 334 28.84 -23.69 -17.98
C GLU A 334 30.07 -23.70 -17.06
N LEU A 335 30.99 -22.76 -17.29
CA LEU A 335 32.00 -22.43 -16.30
C LEU A 335 31.30 -21.52 -15.28
N PHE A 336 31.11 -22.04 -14.07
CA PHE A 336 30.46 -21.50 -12.86
C PHE A 336 28.99 -21.87 -12.67
#